data_AF-A0A2U1NVK9-F1
#
_entry.id   AF-A0A2U1NVK9-F1
#
_cell.length_a   1.000
_cell.length_b   1.000
_cell.length_c   1.000
_cell.angle_alpha   90.00
_cell.angle_beta   90.00
_cell.angle_gamma   90.00
#
_symmetry.space_group_name_H-M   'P 1'
#
loop_
_entity.id
_entity.type
_entity.pdbx_description
1 polymer ?
#
loop_
_entity_poly.entity_id
_entity_poly.type
_entity_poly.pdbx_seq_one_letter_code
_entity_poly.pdbx_strand_id
1 'polypeptide(L)'
;MRSPTSHKEKASSTLFQRGDRVEIASNEEGFEGSYYPANIITWLVNEDYIIRYRTLVSESGFEHAREVVSADQIRPIPPNVVVEGFSVGDEVDAYDNDGWWFGKIIGKTESKYLVYFEGSEEENAYPLSSLRVHQEWVDGGWV
;
A
#
# COMPACT_ATOMS: atom_id res chain seq x y z
N MET A 1 26.15 34.38 -36.20
CA MET A 1 25.35 33.14 -36.42
C MET A 1 25.13 32.51 -35.07
N ARG A 2 23.89 32.41 -34.61
CA ARG A 2 23.54 31.95 -33.26
C ARG A 2 23.53 30.41 -33.23
N SER A 3 24.23 29.83 -32.27
CA SER A 3 24.25 28.40 -31.97
C SER A 3 22.84 27.92 -31.58
N PRO A 4 22.40 26.72 -32.01
CA PRO A 4 21.18 26.13 -31.47
C PRO A 4 21.51 25.46 -30.14
N THR A 5 20.99 26.01 -29.04
CA THR A 5 20.88 25.32 -27.77
C THR A 5 19.89 24.18 -27.93
N SER A 6 20.39 22.94 -27.96
CA SER A 6 19.58 21.73 -27.80
C SER A 6 19.10 21.68 -26.36
N HIS A 7 17.83 22.03 -26.14
CA HIS A 7 17.13 21.65 -24.94
C HIS A 7 16.93 20.14 -25.00
N LYS A 8 17.75 19.38 -24.26
CA LYS A 8 17.40 18.01 -23.90
C LYS A 8 16.15 18.09 -23.04
N GLU A 9 15.01 17.69 -23.58
CA GLU A 9 13.87 17.28 -22.77
C GLU A 9 14.37 16.20 -21.80
N LYS A 10 14.33 16.49 -20.50
CA LYS A 10 14.39 15.43 -19.50
C LYS A 10 13.12 14.62 -19.70
N ALA A 11 13.26 13.37 -20.16
CA ALA A 11 12.19 12.41 -20.03
C ALA A 11 11.75 12.40 -18.56
N SER A 12 10.47 12.70 -18.31
CA SER A 12 9.88 12.46 -17.00
C SER A 12 9.96 10.94 -16.77
N SER A 13 10.86 10.50 -15.89
CA SER A 13 10.90 9.10 -15.49
C SER A 13 9.72 8.88 -14.55
N THR A 14 8.60 8.42 -15.09
CA THR A 14 7.48 7.97 -14.25
C THR A 14 7.95 6.80 -13.39
N LEU A 15 7.81 6.92 -12.07
CA LEU A 15 8.21 5.88 -11.11
C LEU A 15 7.46 4.56 -11.34
N PHE A 16 6.21 4.64 -11.80
CA PHE A 16 5.36 3.49 -12.07
C PHE A 16 4.80 3.53 -13.50
N GLN A 17 4.60 2.36 -14.08
CA GLN A 17 4.12 2.17 -15.45
C GLN A 17 2.76 1.49 -15.48
N ARG A 18 2.02 1.68 -16.58
CA ARG A 18 0.73 1.03 -16.80
C ARG A 18 0.86 -0.50 -16.66
N GLY A 19 0.01 -1.08 -15.83
CA GLY A 19 -0.03 -2.51 -15.56
C GLY A 19 0.75 -2.94 -14.32
N ASP A 20 1.59 -2.07 -13.76
CA ASP A 20 2.30 -2.36 -12.52
C ASP A 20 1.32 -2.70 -11.40
N ARG A 21 1.74 -3.63 -10.54
CA ARG A 21 1.04 -3.98 -9.30
C ARG A 21 1.67 -3.20 -8.17
N VAL A 22 0.84 -2.51 -7.41
CA VAL A 22 1.26 -1.60 -6.35
C VAL A 22 0.33 -1.75 -5.15
N GLU A 23 0.74 -1.20 -4.02
CA GLU A 23 -0.14 -0.93 -2.88
C GLU A 23 -0.34 0.58 -2.76
N ILE A 24 -1.55 0.99 -2.41
CA ILE A 24 -1.93 2.39 -2.20
C ILE A 24 -2.09 2.62 -0.71
N ALA A 25 -1.28 3.50 -0.14
CA ALA A 25 -1.45 4.01 1.21
C ALA A 25 -2.62 5.01 1.22
N SER A 26 -3.63 4.74 2.05
CA SER A 26 -4.75 5.68 2.17
C SER A 26 -4.37 6.85 3.08
N ASN A 27 -4.69 8.05 2.60
CA ASN A 27 -4.61 9.30 3.37
C ASN A 27 -6.00 9.78 3.81
N GLU A 28 -7.04 8.98 3.60
CA GLU A 28 -8.41 9.28 4.02
C GLU A 28 -8.55 9.07 5.53
N GLU A 29 -9.27 9.99 6.18
CA GLU A 29 -9.55 9.92 7.61
C GLU A 29 -10.26 8.61 7.98
N GLY A 30 -9.69 7.86 8.92
CA GLY A 30 -10.15 6.54 9.32
C GLY A 30 -9.56 5.37 8.53
N PHE A 31 -8.73 5.65 7.52
CA PHE A 31 -8.00 4.65 6.73
C PHE A 31 -6.48 4.80 6.83
N GLU A 32 -5.98 5.67 7.72
CA GLU A 32 -4.55 5.85 7.92
C GLU A 32 -3.88 4.53 8.35
N GLY A 33 -2.72 4.24 7.75
CA GLY A 33 -2.02 2.98 7.99
C GLY A 33 -2.59 1.77 7.23
N SER A 34 -3.55 1.99 6.32
CA SER A 34 -4.05 0.95 5.41
C SER A 34 -3.34 0.99 4.05
N TYR A 35 -3.15 -0.21 3.48
CA TYR A 35 -2.56 -0.40 2.15
C TYR A 35 -3.45 -1.30 1.30
N TYR A 36 -3.93 -0.75 0.18
CA TYR A 36 -4.84 -1.45 -0.71
C TYR A 36 -4.15 -1.89 -2.00
N PRO A 37 -4.26 -3.18 -2.41
CA PRO A 37 -3.64 -3.65 -3.63
C PRO A 37 -4.33 -3.05 -4.86
N ALA A 38 -3.55 -2.52 -5.79
CA ALA A 38 -4.04 -1.86 -7.00
C ALA A 38 -3.19 -2.15 -8.24
N ASN A 39 -3.69 -1.70 -9.39
CA ASN A 39 -2.97 -1.65 -10.66
C ASN A 39 -2.91 -0.24 -11.19
N ILE A 40 -1.76 0.17 -11.74
CA ILE A 40 -1.62 1.43 -12.47
C ILE A 40 -2.36 1.33 -13.80
N ILE A 41 -3.27 2.28 -14.06
CA ILE A 41 -3.98 2.39 -15.34
C ILE A 41 -3.26 3.37 -16.27
N THR A 42 -2.91 4.57 -15.76
CA THR A 42 -2.15 5.58 -16.49
C THR A 42 -1.58 6.63 -15.53
N TRP A 43 -0.57 7.37 -15.96
CA TRP A 43 -0.13 8.60 -15.31
C TRP A 43 -0.83 9.81 -15.94
N LEU A 44 -0.90 10.90 -15.18
CA LEU A 44 -1.45 12.19 -15.58
C LEU A 44 -0.34 13.23 -15.73
N VAL A 45 -0.65 14.37 -16.35
CA VAL A 45 0.35 15.44 -16.61
C VAL A 45 0.82 16.11 -15.32
N ASN A 46 0.00 16.07 -14.27
CA ASN A 46 0.29 16.63 -12.95
C ASN A 46 1.01 15.63 -12.02
N GLU A 47 1.64 14.60 -12.56
CA GLU A 47 2.38 13.56 -11.81
C GLU A 47 1.53 12.62 -10.94
N ASP A 48 0.20 12.77 -10.99
CA ASP A 48 -0.74 11.82 -10.38
C ASP A 48 -0.94 10.57 -11.25
N TYR A 49 -1.54 9.54 -10.66
CA TYR A 49 -1.85 8.28 -11.31
C TYR A 49 -3.33 7.96 -11.20
N ILE A 50 -3.90 7.42 -12.29
CA ILE A 50 -5.17 6.71 -12.20
C ILE A 50 -4.85 5.26 -11.87
N ILE A 51 -5.39 4.78 -10.76
CA ILE A 51 -5.27 3.39 -10.32
C ILE A 51 -6.61 2.67 -10.43
N ARG A 52 -6.55 1.34 -10.37
CA ARG A 52 -7.71 0.49 -10.17
C ARG A 52 -7.41 -0.48 -9.04
N TYR A 53 -8.22 -0.45 -7.99
CA TYR A 53 -8.11 -1.39 -6.88
C TYR A 53 -8.35 -2.84 -7.34
N ARG A 54 -7.78 -3.79 -6.61
CA ARG A 54 -7.93 -5.23 -6.88
C ARG A 54 -8.92 -5.93 -5.96
N THR A 55 -9.30 -5.27 -4.87
CA THR A 55 -10.15 -5.81 -3.81
C THR A 55 -11.37 -4.91 -3.57
N LEU A 56 -11.22 -3.59 -3.68
CA LEU A 56 -12.31 -2.64 -3.56
C LEU A 56 -13.18 -2.56 -4.83
N VAL A 57 -14.49 -2.59 -4.65
CA VAL A 57 -15.50 -2.44 -5.70
C VAL A 57 -16.09 -1.02 -5.70
N SER A 58 -16.49 -0.56 -6.88
CA SER A 58 -17.25 0.69 -7.04
C SER A 58 -18.61 0.62 -6.34
N GLU A 59 -19.28 1.76 -6.16
CA GLU A 59 -20.64 1.84 -5.59
C GLU A 59 -21.65 0.96 -6.34
N SER A 60 -21.44 0.77 -7.65
CA SER A 60 -22.28 -0.11 -8.48
C SER A 60 -22.11 -1.60 -8.15
N GLY A 61 -21.00 -1.99 -7.53
CA GLY A 61 -20.63 -3.37 -7.22
C GLY A 61 -20.20 -4.22 -8.43
N PHE A 62 -20.30 -3.72 -9.66
CA PHE A 62 -20.01 -4.51 -10.88
C PHE A 62 -18.57 -4.40 -11.37
N GLU A 63 -17.88 -3.32 -11.00
CA GLU A 63 -16.47 -3.13 -11.34
C GLU A 63 -15.65 -2.70 -10.13
N HIS A 64 -14.33 -2.89 -10.22
CA HIS A 64 -13.39 -2.43 -9.22
C HIS A 64 -13.30 -0.90 -9.19
N ALA A 65 -13.17 -0.34 -7.99
CA ALA A 65 -13.03 1.09 -7.80
C ALA A 65 -11.75 1.63 -8.47
N ARG A 66 -11.82 2.88 -8.93
CA ARG A 66 -10.71 3.62 -9.52
C ARG A 66 -10.58 4.96 -8.82
N GLU A 67 -9.37 5.43 -8.72
CA GLU A 67 -9.05 6.65 -8.00
C GLU A 67 -7.89 7.38 -8.69
N VAL A 68 -7.81 8.69 -8.48
CA VAL A 68 -6.63 9.50 -8.80
C VAL A 68 -5.84 9.66 -7.51
N VAL A 69 -4.60 9.18 -7.50
CA VAL A 69 -3.71 9.24 -6.33
C VAL A 69 -2.38 9.86 -6.70
N SER A 70 -1.75 10.53 -5.75
CA SER A 70 -0.42 11.10 -5.93
C SER A 70 0.68 10.05 -5.79
N ALA A 71 1.88 10.32 -6.32
CA ALA A 71 2.97 9.36 -6.36
C ALA A 71 3.45 8.88 -4.98
N ASP A 72 3.32 9.72 -3.94
CA ASP A 72 3.69 9.44 -2.55
C ASP A 72 2.75 8.45 -1.85
N GLN A 73 1.53 8.28 -2.35
CA GLN A 73 0.61 7.24 -1.86
C GLN A 73 0.94 5.85 -2.43
N ILE A 74 1.80 5.76 -3.44
CA ILE A 74 2.04 4.52 -4.18
C ILE A 74 3.36 3.89 -3.74
N ARG A 75 3.30 2.62 -3.36
CA ARG A 75 4.49 1.79 -3.16
C ARG A 75 4.43 0.50 -3.99
N PRO A 76 5.57 -0.13 -4.33
CA PRO A 76 5.56 -1.45 -4.95
C PRO A 76 4.86 -2.49 -4.06
N ILE A 77 4.68 -3.72 -4.55
CA ILE A 77 4.29 -4.83 -3.66
C ILE A 77 5.48 -5.16 -2.74
N PRO A 78 5.30 -5.22 -1.41
CA PRO A 78 6.38 -5.59 -0.50
C PRO A 78 6.87 -7.02 -0.78
N PRO A 79 8.18 -7.29 -0.60
CA PRO A 79 8.68 -8.63 -0.73
C PRO A 79 8.04 -9.53 0.33
N ASN A 80 7.84 -10.80 -0.03
CA ASN A 80 7.31 -11.76 0.91
C ASN A 80 8.40 -12.13 1.93
N VAL A 81 8.21 -11.72 3.18
CA VAL A 81 9.04 -12.12 4.31
C VAL A 81 8.33 -13.28 5.02
N VAL A 82 8.92 -14.47 4.94
CA VAL A 82 8.38 -15.66 5.60
C VAL A 82 8.82 -15.67 7.06
N VAL A 83 7.85 -15.75 7.96
CA VAL A 83 8.07 -15.89 9.41
C VAL A 83 7.29 -17.08 9.95
N GLU A 84 7.84 -17.73 10.97
CA GLU A 84 7.16 -18.85 11.65
C GLU A 84 6.13 -18.38 12.70
N GLY A 85 6.19 -17.10 13.08
CA GLY A 85 5.28 -16.48 14.02
C GLY A 85 5.74 -15.09 14.44
N PHE A 86 4.97 -14.47 15.33
CA PHE A 86 5.23 -13.13 15.85
C PHE A 86 5.33 -13.11 17.38
N SER A 87 5.95 -12.05 17.90
CA SER A 87 6.13 -11.75 19.32
C SER A 87 5.41 -10.46 19.69
N VAL A 88 5.13 -10.28 20.99
CA VAL A 88 4.57 -9.01 21.48
C VAL A 88 5.53 -7.87 21.19
N GLY A 89 5.01 -6.80 20.61
CA GLY A 89 5.76 -5.64 20.16
C GLY A 89 6.13 -5.66 18.67
N ASP A 90 5.99 -6.81 17.99
CA ASP A 90 6.23 -6.86 16.53
C ASP A 90 5.21 -6.00 15.78
N GLU A 91 5.70 -5.26 14.80
CA GLU A 91 4.90 -4.49 13.86
C GLU A 91 4.49 -5.35 12.67
N VAL A 92 3.19 -5.37 12.39
CA VAL A 92 2.58 -6.25 11.38
C VAL A 92 1.59 -5.47 10.53
N ASP A 93 1.36 -5.95 9.32
CA ASP A 93 0.13 -5.62 8.61
C ASP A 93 -0.85 -6.79 8.74
N ALA A 94 -2.07 -6.50 9.18
CA ALA A 94 -3.18 -7.45 9.23
C ALA A 94 -4.08 -7.29 8.00
N TYR A 95 -4.41 -8.39 7.34
CA TYR A 95 -5.35 -8.37 6.22
C TYR A 95 -6.79 -8.36 6.75
N ASP A 96 -7.46 -7.22 6.58
CA ASP A 96 -8.84 -6.99 7.00
C ASP A 96 -9.50 -5.93 6.10
N ASN A 97 -10.84 -5.98 5.97
CA ASN A 97 -11.61 -5.03 5.13
C ASN A 97 -10.98 -4.77 3.76
N ASP A 98 -10.60 -5.84 3.06
CA ASP A 98 -10.03 -5.83 1.71
C ASP A 98 -8.66 -5.13 1.54
N GLY A 99 -7.99 -4.80 2.65
CA GLY A 99 -6.68 -4.16 2.69
C GLY A 99 -5.75 -4.73 3.75
N TRP A 100 -4.52 -4.20 3.79
CA TRP A 100 -3.52 -4.49 4.81
C TRP A 100 -3.45 -3.32 5.79
N TRP A 101 -3.60 -3.59 7.08
CA TRP A 101 -3.68 -2.57 8.12
C TRP A 101 -2.51 -2.68 9.09
N PHE A 102 -1.75 -1.60 9.24
CA PHE A 102 -0.66 -1.52 10.20
C PHE A 102 -1.16 -1.66 11.64
N GLY A 103 -0.51 -2.53 12.41
CA GLY A 103 -0.78 -2.70 13.82
C GLY A 103 0.38 -3.35 14.57
N LYS A 104 0.21 -3.48 15.89
CA LYS A 104 1.22 -4.06 16.79
C LYS A 104 0.68 -5.28 17.51
N ILE A 105 1.51 -6.32 17.60
CA ILE A 105 1.16 -7.52 18.36
C ILE A 105 1.17 -7.19 19.85
N ILE A 106 0.03 -7.35 20.52
CA ILE A 106 -0.10 -7.12 21.97
C ILE A 106 -0.30 -8.42 22.76
N GLY A 107 -0.52 -9.53 22.06
CA GLY A 107 -0.67 -10.84 22.68
C GLY A 107 -0.87 -11.96 21.67
N LYS A 108 -1.03 -13.19 22.17
CA LYS A 108 -1.40 -14.34 21.35
C LYS A 108 -2.19 -15.36 22.15
N THR A 109 -3.04 -16.10 21.45
CA THR A 109 -3.71 -17.31 21.92
C THR A 109 -3.00 -18.54 21.32
N GLU A 110 -3.57 -19.74 21.48
CA GLU A 110 -3.01 -20.95 20.88
C GLU A 110 -2.97 -20.91 19.33
N SER A 111 -3.86 -20.16 18.69
CA SER A 111 -4.03 -20.19 17.22
C SER A 111 -4.03 -18.82 16.54
N LYS A 112 -4.02 -17.73 17.30
CA LYS A 112 -4.14 -16.37 16.78
C LYS A 112 -3.25 -15.38 17.52
N TYR A 113 -2.96 -14.27 16.87
CA TYR A 113 -2.29 -13.11 17.46
C TYR A 113 -3.31 -12.00 17.70
N LEU A 114 -3.20 -11.32 18.82
CA LEU A 114 -3.97 -10.12 19.13
C LEU A 114 -3.19 -8.91 18.63
N VAL A 115 -3.79 -8.17 17.70
CA VAL A 115 -3.19 -6.99 17.06
C VAL A 115 -3.96 -5.76 17.53
N TYR A 116 -3.23 -4.74 17.97
CA TYR A 116 -3.74 -3.42 18.30
C TYR A 116 -3.53 -2.45 17.14
N PHE A 117 -4.58 -1.70 16.79
CA PHE A 117 -4.56 -0.67 15.77
C PHE A 117 -4.64 0.70 16.43
N GLU A 118 -3.55 1.47 16.35
CA GLU A 118 -3.44 2.76 17.04
C GLU A 118 -4.43 3.81 16.49
N GLY A 119 -4.70 3.79 15.18
CA GLY A 119 -5.62 4.75 14.54
C GLY A 119 -7.09 4.60 14.98
N SER A 120 -7.56 3.37 15.23
CA SER A 120 -8.94 3.10 15.65
C SER A 120 -9.10 2.78 17.14
N GLU A 121 -7.99 2.63 17.87
CA GLU A 121 -7.95 2.12 19.25
C GLU A 121 -8.59 0.72 19.42
N GLU A 122 -8.60 -0.10 18.36
CA GLU A 122 -9.21 -1.43 18.37
C GLU A 122 -8.19 -2.56 18.56
N GLU A 123 -8.68 -3.69 19.08
CA GLU A 123 -7.91 -4.92 19.28
C GLU A 123 -8.61 -6.12 18.64
N ASN A 124 -8.02 -6.72 17.60
CA ASN A 124 -8.60 -7.86 16.89
C ASN A 124 -7.64 -9.05 16.82
N ALA A 125 -8.20 -10.26 16.72
CA ALA A 125 -7.44 -11.51 16.73
C ALA A 125 -7.36 -12.16 15.33
N TYR A 126 -6.14 -12.27 14.80
CA TYR A 126 -5.87 -12.77 13.45
C TYR A 126 -5.05 -14.07 13.46
N PRO A 127 -5.31 -15.02 12.54
CA PRO A 127 -4.43 -16.15 12.32
C PRO A 127 -3.12 -15.69 11.65
N LEU A 128 -2.06 -16.48 11.77
CA LEU A 128 -0.76 -16.20 11.12
C LEU A 128 -0.89 -15.91 9.62
N SER A 129 -1.79 -16.62 8.93
CA SER A 129 -2.02 -16.48 7.48
C SER A 129 -2.59 -15.13 7.05
N SER A 130 -3.16 -14.37 7.99
CA SER A 130 -3.71 -13.04 7.74
C SER A 130 -2.75 -11.93 8.16
N LEU A 131 -1.53 -12.27 8.58
CA LEU A 131 -0.53 -11.32 9.02
C LEU A 131 0.70 -11.38 8.12
N ARG A 132 1.36 -10.24 7.96
CA ARG A 132 2.70 -10.15 7.38
C ARG A 132 3.55 -9.18 8.18
N VAL A 133 4.87 -9.29 8.04
CA VAL A 133 5.80 -8.30 8.58
C VAL A 133 5.48 -6.94 7.96
N HIS A 134 5.27 -5.93 8.80
CA HIS A 134 5.11 -4.57 8.34
C HIS A 134 6.43 -4.09 7.71
N GLN A 135 6.34 -3.42 6.57
CA GLN A 135 7.49 -2.90 5.83
C GLN A 135 7.14 -1.52 5.29
N GLU A 136 8.10 -0.62 5.33
CA GLU A 136 7.97 0.72 4.79
C GLU A 136 8.75 0.90 3.49
N TRP A 137 8.23 1.72 2.59
CA TRP A 137 8.91 2.06 1.34
C TRP A 137 9.56 3.43 1.45
N VAL A 138 10.89 3.44 1.61
CA VAL A 138 11.65 4.66 1.89
C VAL A 138 12.79 4.78 0.87
N ASP A 139 12.89 5.93 0.21
CA ASP A 139 13.97 6.28 -0.73
C ASP A 139 14.26 5.22 -1.81
N GLY A 140 13.23 4.48 -2.25
CA GLY A 140 13.37 3.45 -3.28
C GLY A 140 13.76 2.07 -2.76
N GLY A 141 13.66 1.82 -1.45
CA GLY A 141 13.92 0.52 -0.83
C GLY A 141 12.87 0.14 0.21
N TRP A 142 12.77 -1.17 0.48
CA TRP A 142 11.97 -1.72 1.58
C TRP A 142 12.80 -1.76 2.85
N VAL A 143 12.23 -1.25 3.95
CA VAL A 143 12.80 -1.27 5.30
C VAL A 143 11.89 -2.05 6.23
#